data_AF-A0A7W0G1L2-F1
#
_entry.id   AF-A0A7W0G1L2-F1
#
_cell.length_a   1.000
_cell.length_b   1.000
_cell.length_c   1.000
_cell.angle_alpha   90.00
_cell.angle_beta   90.00
_cell.angle_gamma   90.00
#
_symmetry.space_group_name_H-M   'P 1'
#
loop_
_entity.id
_entity.type
_entity.pdbx_description
1 polymer ?
#
loop_
_entity_poly.entity_id
_entity_poly.type
_entity_poly.pdbx_seq_one_letter_code
_entity_poly.pdbx_strand_id
1 'polypeptide(L)' 'MRVVLIILGVILAAVGGVLAYRSFFIEPHAAIVISNAEVREVPNMARVAGGLALLAAGAGVAFFAALGRRR' A
#
# COMPACT_ATOMS: atom_id res chain seq x y z
N MET A 1 1.49 21.50 -13.70
CA MET A 1 1.87 20.07 -13.61
C MET A 1 2.30 19.66 -12.20
N ARG A 2 3.10 20.46 -11.50
CA ARG A 2 3.65 20.08 -10.20
C ARG A 2 2.64 19.89 -9.06
N VAL A 3 1.66 20.79 -8.94
CA VAL A 3 0.55 20.66 -7.98
C VAL A 3 -0.25 19.38 -8.23
N VAL A 4 -0.44 19.03 -9.51
CA VAL A 4 -1.12 17.78 -9.92
C VAL A 4 -0.33 16.55 -9.43
N LEU A 5 1.01 16.55 -9.56
CA LEU A 5 1.84 15.45 -9.06
C LEU A 5 1.79 15.31 -7.53
N ILE A 6 1.72 16.41 -6.80
CA ILE A 6 1.58 16.38 -5.34
C ILE A 6 0.23 15.76 -4.98
N ILE A 7 -0.86 16.22 -5.59
CA ILE A 7 -2.22 15.70 -5.34
C ILE A 7 -2.28 14.20 -5.67
N LEU A 8 -1.79 13.80 -6.84
CA LEU A 8 -1.78 12.39 -7.25
C LEU A 8 -0.93 11.53 -6.32
N GLY A 9 0.24 12.02 -5.90
CA GLY A 9 1.10 11.31 -4.95
C GLY A 9 0.43 11.12 -3.58
N VAL A 10 -0.24 12.14 -3.07
CA VAL A 10 -1.00 12.05 -1.81
C VAL A 10 -2.15 11.06 -1.92
N ILE A 11 -2.90 11.07 -3.03
CA ILE A 11 -3.99 10.12 -3.28
C ILE A 11 -3.46 8.68 -3.31
N LEU A 12 -2.38 8.43 -4.07
CA LEU A 12 -1.72 7.12 -4.12
C LEU A 12 -1.24 6.68 -2.73
N ALA A 13 -0.66 7.59 -1.96
CA ALA A 13 -0.20 7.31 -0.61
C ALA A 13 -1.35 6.88 0.31
N ALA A 14 -2.46 7.61 0.26
CA ALA A 14 -3.65 7.32 1.03
C ALA A 14 -4.28 5.98 0.65
N VAL A 15 -4.41 5.69 -0.66
CA VAL A 15 -4.91 4.39 -1.15
C VAL A 15 -4.03 3.24 -0.68
N GLY A 16 -2.70 3.40 -0.77
CA GLY A 16 -1.74 2.40 -0.31
C GLY A 16 -1.83 2.14 1.18
N GLY A 17 -1.95 3.20 1.98
CA GLY A 17 -2.12 3.12 3.43
C GLY A 17 -3.41 2.42 3.83
N VAL A 18 -4.53 2.75 3.17
CA VAL A 18 -5.82 2.07 3.40
C VAL A 18 -5.71 0.59 3.05
N LEU A 19 -5.09 0.24 1.93
CA LEU A 19 -4.90 -1.15 1.52
C LEU A 19 -4.02 -1.92 2.52
N ALA A 20 -2.88 -1.37 2.92
CA ALA A 20 -2.00 -1.99 3.91
C ALA A 20 -2.71 -2.17 5.26
N TYR A 21 -3.42 -1.14 5.73
CA TYR A 21 -4.17 -1.21 7.00
C TYR A 21 -5.28 -2.25 6.94
N ARG A 22 -6.12 -2.23 5.90
CA ARG A 22 -7.23 -3.20 5.79
C ARG A 22 -6.71 -4.62 5.64
N SER A 23 -5.70 -4.85 4.80
CA SER A 23 -5.14 -6.20 4.61
C SER A 23 -4.43 -6.75 5.84
N PHE A 24 -3.88 -5.88 6.69
CA PHE A 24 -3.18 -6.31 7.91
C PHE A 24 -4.11 -6.48 9.12
N PHE A 25 -5.11 -5.59 9.29
CA PHE A 25 -5.91 -5.51 10.52
C PHE A 25 -7.39 -5.89 10.36
N ILE A 26 -7.94 -5.85 9.15
CA ILE A 26 -9.40 -6.01 8.93
C ILE A 26 -9.72 -7.28 8.12
N GLU A 27 -8.96 -7.56 7.06
CA GLU A 27 -9.19 -8.74 6.24
C GLU A 27 -8.81 -10.01 7.02
N PRO A 28 -9.66 -11.06 6.99
CA PRO A 28 -9.32 -12.33 7.60
C PRO A 28 -8.00 -12.86 7.01
N HIS A 29 -7.05 -13.22 7.88
CA HIS A 29 -5.74 -13.77 7.48
C HIS A 29 -5.82 -15.07 6.68
N ALA A 30 -7.00 -15.69 6.64
CA ALA A 30 -7.21 -17.03 6.14
C ALA A 30 -7.61 -17.02 4.66
N ALA A 31 -6.63 -16.85 3.77
CA ALA A 31 -6.67 -17.65 2.55
C ALA A 31 -6.38 -19.09 3.01
N ILE A 32 -7.44 -19.85 3.29
CA ILE A 32 -7.32 -21.25 3.70
C ILE A 32 -6.89 -22.03 2.46
N VAL A 33 -5.60 -22.36 2.37
CA VAL A 33 -5.12 -23.27 1.34
C VAL A 33 -5.41 -24.68 1.85
N ILE A 34 -6.51 -25.27 1.38
CA ILE A 34 -6.84 -26.67 1.64
C ILE A 34 -6.00 -27.50 0.67
N SER A 35 -4.91 -28.06 1.18
CA SER A 35 -4.17 -29.12 0.47
C SER A 35 -4.60 -30.49 1.01
N ASN A 36 -4.34 -31.56 0.27
CA ASN A 36 -4.68 -32.92 0.73
C ASN A 36 -3.95 -33.35 2.03
N ALA A 37 -2.96 -32.58 2.50
CA ALA A 37 -2.10 -32.92 3.63
C ALA A 37 -2.22 -31.98 4.84
N GLU A 38 -2.60 -30.70 4.64
CA GLU A 38 -2.61 -29.72 5.72
C GLU A 38 -3.51 -28.52 5.38
N VAL A 39 -4.16 -27.96 6.41
CA VAL A 39 -4.87 -26.68 6.38
C VAL A 39 -3.89 -25.61 6.88
N ARG A 40 -3.33 -24.80 5.98
CA ARG A 40 -2.51 -23.64 6.34
C ARG A 40 -3.25 -22.35 6.08
N GLU A 41 -3.35 -21.53 7.12
CA GLU A 41 -3.67 -20.11 6.96
C GLU A 41 -2.44 -19.43 6.36
N VAL A 42 -2.52 -19.01 5.09
CA VAL A 42 -1.45 -18.23 4.47
C VAL A 42 -1.75 -16.76 4.71
N PRO A 43 -0.96 -16.07 5.55
CA PRO A 43 -1.17 -14.64 5.80
C PRO A 43 -1.07 -13.88 4.49
N ASN A 44 -1.99 -12.95 4.24
CA ASN A 44 -2.02 -12.15 3.02
C ASN A 44 -0.96 -11.03 3.01
N MET A 45 0.29 -11.37 3.35
CA MET A 45 1.42 -10.44 3.44
C MET A 45 1.77 -9.83 2.08
N ALA A 46 1.42 -10.50 0.97
CA ALA A 46 1.57 -9.96 -0.37
C ALA A 46 0.74 -8.69 -0.58
N ARG A 47 -0.52 -8.65 -0.11
CA ARG A 47 -1.36 -7.44 -0.19
C ARG A 47 -0.87 -6.34 0.73
N VAL A 48 -0.43 -6.69 1.94
CA VAL A 48 0.15 -5.74 2.89
C VAL A 48 1.39 -5.06 2.30
N ALA A 49 2.31 -5.86 1.75
CA ALA A 49 3.52 -5.38 1.09
C ALA A 49 3.17 -4.50 -0.13
N GLY A 50 2.18 -4.89 -0.93
CA GLY A 50 1.69 -4.10 -2.05
C GLY A 50 1.13 -2.74 -1.62
N GLY A 51 0.32 -2.70 -0.56
CA GLY A 51 -0.20 -1.45 0.01
C GLY A 51 0.91 -0.54 0.54
N LEU A 52 1.89 -1.10 1.25
CA LEU A 52 3.05 -0.35 1.76
C LEU A 52 3.92 0.20 0.63
N ALA A 53 4.16 -0.58 -0.42
CA ALA A 53 4.91 -0.13 -1.59
C ALA A 53 4.20 1.04 -2.30
N LEU A 54 2.88 0.94 -2.47
CA LEU A 54 2.07 2.02 -3.04
C LEU A 54 2.10 3.27 -2.17
N LEU A 55 2.04 3.10 -0.85
CA LEU A 55 2.15 4.20 0.12
C LEU A 55 3.49 4.92 -0.02
N ALA A 56 4.59 4.17 0.01
CA ALA A 56 5.94 4.73 -0.06
C ALA A 56 6.17 5.44 -1.40
N ALA A 57 5.71 4.85 -2.51
CA ALA A 57 5.82 5.44 -3.84
C ALA A 57 5.01 6.75 -3.95
N GLY A 58 3.74 6.74 -3.52
CA GLY A 58 2.89 7.93 -3.54
C GLY A 58 3.43 9.07 -2.67
N ALA A 59 3.88 8.74 -1.46
CA ALA A 59 4.49 9.69 -0.54
C ALA A 59 5.79 10.26 -1.11
N GLY A 60 6.64 9.42 -1.70
CA GLY A 60 7.87 9.82 -2.38
C GLY A 60 7.58 10.80 -3.53
N VAL A 61 6.66 10.47 -4.43
CA VAL A 61 6.26 11.34 -5.55
C VAL A 61 5.77 12.70 -5.03
N ALA A 62 4.88 12.72 -4.03
CA ALA A 62 4.39 13.97 -3.46
C ALA A 62 5.51 14.78 -2.80
N PHE A 63 6.41 14.12 -2.06
CA PHE A 63 7.50 14.75 -1.35
C PHE A 63 8.53 15.37 -2.30
N PHE A 64 9.02 14.63 -3.29
CA PHE A 64 9.94 15.16 -4.31
C PHE A 64 9.27 16.24 -5.16
N ALA A 65 8.01 16.03 -5.52
CA ALA A 65 7.22 17.05 -6.21
C ALA A 65 6.99 18.28 -5.35
N ALA A 66 7.05 18.23 -4.01
CA ALA A 66 7.00 19.40 -3.12
C ALA A 66 8.37 20.04 -2.88
N LEU A 67 9.46 19.26 -2.87
CA LEU A 67 10.82 19.75 -2.65
C LEU A 67 11.34 20.66 -3.75
N GLY A 68 11.00 20.41 -5.01
CA GLY A 68 11.40 21.27 -6.14
C GLY A 68 10.88 22.74 -6.10
N ARG A 69 10.31 23.21 -4.96
CA ARG A 69 9.76 24.56 -4.72
C ARG A 69 10.76 25.36 -3.89
N ARG A 70 11.72 24.65 -3.28
CA ARG A 70 12.71 25.17 -2.34
C ARG A 70 14.08 25.39 -3.00
N ARG A 71 14.23 25.00 -4.27
CA ARG A 71 15.28 25.47 -5.19
C ARG A 71 14.66 26.51 -6.11
#